data_AF-A0A9P7V5C2-F1
#
_entry.id   AF-A0A9P7V5C2-F1
#
_cell.length_a   1.000
_cell.length_b   1.000
_cell.length_c   1.000
_cell.angle_alpha   90.00
_cell.angle_beta   90.00
_cell.angle_gamma   90.00
#
_symmetry.space_group_name_H-M   'P 1'
#
loop_
_entity.id
_entity.type
_entity.pdbx_description
1 polymer ?
#
loop_
_entity_poly.entity_id
_entity_poly.type
_entity_poly.pdbx_seq_one_letter_code
_entity_poly.pdbx_strand_id
1 'polypeptide(L)'
;MWKVDLLETKYFGYTPRFKHTRKLLRSKKLKKIPETKEQAAPIITELKTQEFEKKYYGAHKKLTAELRKQLKECQNPEVVKKMLDGTLVEKLVCSRIIKIMDKVFDWTETGVVSYVSKELRDIVHDKELESNPLRFFKDHLQNDKAMNKFVSGVFNSKNVKTMMQDIEWLFKQIKGNVSKKDRLERRKLTGEVDSDDDSDDDDKGSEYSELNDMLAGTDDEDEDAVLDPSINYAEVTDDEQSNVSSNDSSGDEDESSDEFFEENEPKRPKHALPALTNGYYSGGSDDEEDNVDNDNVVKELTTQRKNRRGQRARQKIWAQKYGKNAIHVKEQKKQYESERAQRQLEYEERCRKRELKAQLSKESATGANTVDVGTRKERRAAAAASGSSVAPSAPPSVHPSWEAKKLAEEKQKNIKFEGKKIKFDD
;
A
#
# COMPACT_ATOMS: atom_id res chain seq x y z
N MET A 1 -12.42 11.35 -11.54
CA MET A 1 -11.38 10.35 -11.89
C MET A 1 -11.94 9.03 -12.43
N TRP A 2 -12.77 8.26 -11.71
CA TRP A 2 -13.24 6.94 -12.21
C TRP A 2 -14.02 6.98 -13.54
N LYS A 3 -14.74 8.08 -13.81
CA LYS A 3 -15.44 8.29 -15.09
C LYS A 3 -14.46 8.43 -16.27
N VAL A 4 -13.39 9.19 -16.09
CA VAL A 4 -12.30 9.32 -17.08
C VAL A 4 -11.69 7.96 -17.34
N ASP A 5 -11.40 7.21 -16.27
CA ASP A 5 -10.87 5.85 -16.34
C ASP A 5 -11.77 4.88 -17.10
N LEU A 6 -13.08 4.95 -16.88
CA LEU A 6 -14.04 4.14 -17.59
C LEU A 6 -14.12 4.44 -19.09
N LEU A 7 -14.06 5.72 -19.47
CA LEU A 7 -14.12 6.12 -20.88
C LEU A 7 -12.81 5.78 -21.60
N GLU A 8 -11.67 6.01 -20.96
CA GLU A 8 -10.37 5.70 -21.52
C GLU A 8 -10.14 4.20 -21.70
N THR A 9 -10.49 3.39 -20.70
CA THR A 9 -10.40 1.92 -20.78
C THR A 9 -11.31 1.37 -21.87
N LYS A 10 -12.51 1.92 -22.04
CA LYS A 10 -13.49 1.46 -23.03
C LYS A 10 -13.14 1.85 -24.47
N TYR A 11 -12.66 3.08 -24.72
CA TYR A 11 -12.47 3.61 -26.08
C TYR A 11 -11.01 3.68 -26.55
N PHE A 12 -10.05 3.70 -25.63
CA PHE A 12 -8.61 3.84 -25.93
C PHE A 12 -7.79 2.64 -25.46
N GLY A 13 -8.42 1.61 -24.88
CA GLY A 13 -7.76 0.35 -24.52
C GLY A 13 -6.80 0.47 -23.34
N TYR A 14 -6.92 1.51 -22.51
CA TYR A 14 -6.04 1.69 -21.36
C TYR A 14 -6.32 0.67 -20.26
N THR A 15 -5.29 0.34 -19.47
CA THR A 15 -5.42 -0.55 -18.32
C THR A 15 -6.21 0.16 -17.21
N PRO A 16 -7.28 -0.46 -16.66
CA PRO A 16 -8.10 0.19 -15.64
C PRO A 16 -7.28 0.52 -14.40
N ARG A 17 -7.40 1.79 -13.94
CA ARG A 17 -6.71 2.28 -12.74
C ARG A 17 -7.48 1.92 -11.48
N PHE A 18 -8.82 2.00 -11.50
CA PHE A 18 -9.64 1.76 -10.30
C PHE A 18 -10.33 0.40 -10.32
N LYS A 19 -10.43 -0.24 -9.13
CA LYS A 19 -11.23 -1.46 -8.90
C LYS A 19 -12.68 -1.29 -9.34
N HIS A 20 -13.26 -0.12 -9.07
CA HIS A 20 -14.62 0.21 -9.48
C HIS A 20 -14.78 0.19 -11.01
N THR A 21 -13.81 0.71 -11.76
CA THR A 21 -13.80 0.69 -13.22
C THR A 21 -13.78 -0.75 -13.74
N ARG A 22 -12.92 -1.62 -13.17
CA ARG A 22 -12.90 -3.06 -13.50
C ARG A 22 -14.27 -3.71 -13.29
N LYS A 23 -14.90 -3.46 -12.14
CA LYS A 23 -16.24 -3.98 -11.82
C LYS A 23 -17.32 -3.45 -12.79
N LEU A 24 -17.25 -2.17 -13.14
CA LEU A 24 -18.17 -1.53 -14.09
C LEU A 24 -18.03 -2.09 -15.51
N LEU A 25 -16.82 -2.29 -16.00
CA LEU A 25 -16.55 -2.90 -17.31
C LEU A 25 -17.08 -4.35 -17.39
N ARG A 26 -16.91 -5.13 -16.32
CA ARG A 26 -17.45 -6.49 -16.21
C ARG A 26 -18.99 -6.48 -16.14
N SER A 27 -19.59 -5.42 -15.61
CA SER A 27 -21.04 -5.29 -15.51
C SER A 27 -21.65 -4.82 -16.84
N LYS A 28 -22.63 -5.54 -17.39
CA LYS A 28 -23.39 -5.11 -18.60
C LYS A 28 -24.27 -3.86 -18.39
N LYS A 29 -24.15 -3.15 -17.25
CA LYS A 29 -25.04 -2.04 -16.84
C LYS A 29 -24.37 -0.67 -16.99
N LEU A 30 -23.79 -0.40 -18.16
CA LEU A 30 -23.17 0.89 -18.48
C LEU A 30 -24.21 1.85 -19.05
N LYS A 31 -25.07 2.42 -18.19
CA LYS A 31 -26.06 3.43 -18.59
C LYS A 31 -25.36 4.81 -18.71
N LYS A 32 -25.65 5.57 -19.77
CA LYS A 32 -25.15 6.95 -20.02
C LYS A 32 -23.66 7.06 -20.42
N ILE A 33 -23.16 6.16 -21.26
CA ILE A 33 -21.84 6.31 -21.87
C ILE A 33 -22.01 6.72 -23.34
N PRO A 34 -21.20 7.66 -23.87
CA PRO A 34 -21.21 8.01 -25.29
C PRO A 34 -21.08 6.76 -26.16
N GLU A 35 -21.73 6.72 -27.32
CA GLU A 35 -21.76 5.49 -28.14
C GLU A 35 -20.51 5.34 -29.02
N THR A 36 -19.92 6.45 -29.44
CA THR A 36 -18.74 6.49 -30.31
C THR A 36 -17.51 7.08 -29.63
N LYS A 37 -16.33 6.67 -30.10
CA LYS A 37 -15.02 7.18 -29.67
C LYS A 37 -14.89 8.69 -29.87
N GLU A 38 -15.44 9.20 -30.97
CA GLU A 38 -15.41 10.62 -31.32
C GLU A 38 -16.22 11.50 -30.36
N GLN A 39 -17.36 11.00 -29.85
CA GLN A 39 -18.13 11.69 -28.81
C GLN A 39 -17.46 11.57 -27.44
N ALA A 40 -16.74 10.48 -27.18
CA ALA A 40 -16.05 10.28 -25.91
C ALA A 40 -14.82 11.18 -25.75
N ALA A 41 -14.09 11.47 -26.82
CA ALA A 41 -12.87 12.30 -26.79
C ALA A 41 -13.04 13.71 -26.18
N PRO A 42 -14.02 14.54 -26.58
CA PRO A 42 -14.23 15.86 -25.98
C PRO A 42 -14.67 15.75 -24.51
N ILE A 43 -15.52 14.77 -24.18
CA ILE A 43 -15.97 14.51 -22.81
C ILE A 43 -14.79 14.11 -21.92
N ILE A 44 -13.90 13.26 -22.41
CA ILE A 44 -12.67 12.87 -21.68
C ILE A 44 -11.80 14.10 -21.46
N THR A 45 -11.62 14.93 -22.48
CA THR A 45 -10.80 16.15 -22.39
C THR A 45 -11.37 17.11 -21.35
N GLU A 46 -12.68 17.40 -21.38
CA GLU A 46 -13.33 18.27 -20.40
C GLU A 46 -13.20 17.72 -18.97
N LEU A 47 -13.48 16.42 -18.78
CA LEU A 47 -13.34 15.78 -17.47
C LEU A 47 -11.88 15.77 -16.98
N LYS A 48 -10.91 15.61 -17.89
CA LYS A 48 -9.48 15.72 -17.56
C LYS A 48 -9.13 17.15 -17.15
N THR A 49 -9.61 18.17 -17.86
CA THR A 49 -9.40 19.58 -17.51
C THR A 49 -9.92 19.88 -16.10
N GLN A 50 -11.16 19.49 -15.80
CA GLN A 50 -11.76 19.71 -14.48
C GLN A 50 -11.03 18.98 -13.35
N GLU A 51 -10.60 17.73 -13.59
CA GLU A 51 -9.82 16.99 -12.59
C GLU A 51 -8.42 17.58 -12.43
N PHE A 52 -7.78 17.97 -13.52
CA PHE A 52 -6.48 18.62 -13.51
C PHE A 52 -6.51 19.91 -12.70
N GLU A 53 -7.45 20.81 -12.95
CA GLU A 53 -7.61 22.06 -12.20
C GLU A 53 -7.82 21.81 -10.70
N LYS A 54 -8.67 20.84 -10.35
CA LYS A 54 -8.90 20.46 -8.94
C LYS A 54 -7.64 19.94 -8.27
N LYS A 55 -6.86 19.09 -8.95
CA LYS A 55 -5.61 18.55 -8.41
C LYS A 55 -4.52 19.61 -8.35
N TYR A 56 -4.41 20.47 -9.36
CA TYR A 56 -3.48 21.59 -9.39
C TYR A 56 -3.74 22.57 -8.25
N TYR A 57 -4.99 23.03 -8.10
CA TYR A 57 -5.38 23.92 -7.00
C TYR A 57 -5.13 23.27 -5.63
N GLY A 58 -5.46 21.98 -5.49
CA GLY A 58 -5.18 21.22 -4.27
C GLY A 58 -3.68 21.12 -3.96
N ALA A 59 -2.84 20.88 -4.97
CA ALA A 59 -1.38 20.83 -4.83
C ALA A 59 -0.82 22.20 -4.43
N HIS A 60 -1.25 23.27 -5.12
CA HIS A 60 -0.86 24.64 -4.81
C HIS A 60 -1.22 25.01 -3.37
N LYS A 61 -2.47 24.79 -2.97
CA LYS A 61 -2.94 25.10 -1.61
C LYS A 61 -2.17 24.32 -0.53
N LYS A 62 -1.89 23.04 -0.75
CA LYS A 62 -1.15 22.19 0.20
C LYS A 62 0.30 22.64 0.37
N LEU A 63 1.02 22.83 -0.75
CA LEU A 63 2.42 23.27 -0.71
C LEU A 63 2.54 24.67 -0.13
N THR A 64 1.66 25.59 -0.50
CA THR A 64 1.62 26.95 0.07
C THR A 64 1.36 26.92 1.58
N ALA A 65 0.45 26.08 2.05
CA ALA A 65 0.18 25.94 3.49
C ALA A 65 1.40 25.41 4.26
N GLU A 66 2.07 24.37 3.74
CA GLU A 66 3.26 23.83 4.39
C GLU A 66 4.44 24.82 4.34
N LEU A 67 4.64 25.51 3.22
CA LEU A 67 5.68 26.52 3.10
C LEU A 67 5.47 27.66 4.10
N ARG A 68 4.22 28.14 4.24
CA ARG A 68 3.86 29.16 5.24
C ARG A 68 4.05 28.66 6.67
N LYS A 69 3.83 27.36 6.94
CA LYS A 69 4.10 26.76 8.25
C LYS A 69 5.61 26.77 8.55
N GLN A 70 6.42 26.28 7.62
CA GLN A 70 7.89 26.27 7.75
C GLN A 70 8.49 27.69 7.82
N LEU A 71 7.84 28.67 7.18
CA LEU A 71 8.25 30.08 7.27
C LEU A 71 8.05 30.65 8.68
N LYS A 72 6.99 30.24 9.40
CA LYS A 72 6.77 30.65 10.80
C LYS A 72 7.82 30.06 11.75
N GLU A 73 8.35 28.90 11.42
CA GLU A 73 9.40 28.22 12.18
C GLU A 73 10.81 28.74 11.82
N CYS A 74 10.93 29.57 10.78
CA CYS A 74 12.20 30.10 10.32
C CYS A 74 12.73 31.19 11.26
N GLN A 75 13.96 31.03 11.74
CA GLN A 75 14.61 31.98 12.64
C GLN A 75 15.20 33.20 11.92
N ASN A 76 15.30 33.19 10.59
CA ASN A 76 15.96 34.27 9.83
C ASN A 76 14.94 35.35 9.39
N PRO A 77 14.93 36.54 10.01
CA PRO A 77 13.91 37.56 9.77
C PRO A 77 13.95 38.15 8.36
N GLU A 78 15.12 38.19 7.71
CA GLU A 78 15.25 38.70 6.34
C GLU A 78 14.56 37.80 5.31
N VAL A 79 14.71 36.48 5.48
CA VAL A 79 14.05 35.47 4.65
C VAL A 79 12.55 35.50 4.86
N VAL A 80 12.12 35.62 6.11
CA VAL A 80 10.71 35.74 6.50
C VAL A 80 10.10 36.98 5.84
N LYS A 81 10.73 38.15 5.96
CA LYS A 81 10.24 39.39 5.36
C LYS A 81 10.10 39.29 3.83
N LYS A 82 11.13 38.79 3.14
CA LYS A 82 11.10 38.60 1.68
C LYS A 82 10.04 37.59 1.23
N MET A 83 9.84 36.49 1.94
CA MET A 83 8.83 35.48 1.59
C MET A 83 7.40 35.88 1.99
N LEU A 84 7.23 36.78 2.96
CA LEU A 84 5.92 37.34 3.31
C LEU A 84 5.40 38.37 2.31
N ASP A 85 6.24 38.85 1.39
CA ASP A 85 5.77 39.56 0.20
C ASP A 85 4.92 38.58 -0.62
N GLY A 86 3.59 38.74 -0.52
CA GLY A 86 2.60 37.68 -0.76
C GLY A 86 2.64 36.96 -2.12
N THR A 87 3.37 37.49 -3.09
CA THR A 87 3.51 36.92 -4.44
C THR A 87 4.65 35.91 -4.56
N LEU A 88 5.72 36.01 -3.76
CA LEU A 88 6.92 35.18 -3.92
C LEU A 88 6.67 33.72 -3.55
N VAL A 89 5.89 33.48 -2.49
CA VAL A 89 5.50 32.13 -2.07
C VAL A 89 4.69 31.44 -3.15
N GLU A 90 3.76 32.16 -3.77
CA GLU A 90 2.90 31.63 -4.83
C GLU A 90 3.72 31.30 -6.08
N LYS A 91 4.62 32.21 -6.50
CA LYS A 91 5.55 31.99 -7.62
C LYS A 91 6.48 30.81 -7.37
N LEU A 92 7.03 30.68 -6.15
CA LEU A 92 7.87 29.55 -5.76
C LEU A 92 7.09 28.22 -5.89
N VAL A 93 5.86 28.17 -5.36
CA VAL A 93 5.04 26.96 -5.40
C VAL A 93 4.65 26.62 -6.85
N CYS A 94 4.22 27.61 -7.64
CA CYS A 94 3.96 27.44 -9.07
C CYS A 94 5.18 26.88 -9.80
N SER A 95 6.36 27.47 -9.61
CA SER A 95 7.60 27.02 -10.25
C SER A 95 7.94 25.56 -9.91
N ARG A 96 7.64 25.12 -8.68
CA ARG A 96 7.91 23.75 -8.22
C ARG A 96 6.89 22.76 -8.76
N ILE A 97 5.62 23.12 -8.80
CA ILE A 97 4.58 22.30 -9.43
C ILE A 97 4.89 22.12 -10.92
N ILE A 98 5.34 23.18 -11.60
CA ILE A 98 5.74 23.12 -13.01
C ILE A 98 6.92 22.17 -13.22
N LYS A 99 7.94 22.17 -12.34
CA LYS A 99 9.02 21.15 -12.40
C LYS A 99 8.50 19.72 -12.23
N ILE A 100 7.46 19.49 -11.43
CA ILE A 100 6.85 18.17 -11.29
C ILE A 100 6.07 17.82 -12.56
N MET A 101 5.34 18.79 -13.13
CA MET A 101 4.61 18.61 -14.38
C MET A 101 5.53 18.27 -15.54
N ASP A 102 6.69 18.93 -15.63
CA ASP A 102 7.72 18.68 -16.67
C ASP A 102 8.30 17.26 -16.62
N LYS A 103 8.32 16.64 -15.43
CA LYS A 103 8.71 15.22 -15.30
C LYS A 103 7.63 14.24 -15.74
N VAL A 104 6.37 14.65 -15.72
CA VAL A 104 5.22 13.76 -15.92
C VAL A 104 4.69 13.87 -17.35
N PHE A 105 4.57 15.08 -17.86
CA PHE A 105 3.94 15.39 -19.13
C PHE A 105 5.00 15.61 -20.21
N ASP A 106 4.86 14.89 -21.31
CA ASP A 106 5.65 15.13 -22.51
C ASP A 106 4.99 16.26 -23.28
N TRP A 107 5.53 17.47 -23.19
CA TRP A 107 4.96 18.68 -23.80
C TRP A 107 4.98 18.68 -25.34
N THR A 108 5.62 17.68 -25.95
CA THR A 108 5.66 17.43 -27.40
C THR A 108 4.44 16.64 -27.90
N GLU A 109 3.77 15.88 -27.03
CA GLU A 109 2.60 15.09 -27.40
C GLU A 109 1.33 15.94 -27.37
N THR A 110 0.79 16.22 -28.57
CA THR A 110 -0.39 17.08 -28.80
C THR A 110 -1.64 16.69 -27.99
N GLY A 111 -1.75 15.43 -27.54
CA GLY A 111 -2.85 14.93 -26.72
C GLY A 111 -2.79 15.31 -25.23
N VAL A 112 -1.60 15.48 -24.65
CA VAL A 112 -1.39 15.85 -23.24
C VAL A 112 -1.62 17.36 -23.02
N VAL A 113 -1.33 18.12 -24.06
CA VAL A 113 -1.34 19.59 -24.09
C VAL A 113 -2.77 20.16 -24.11
N SER A 114 -3.79 19.38 -24.50
CA SER A 114 -5.15 19.90 -24.72
C SER A 114 -5.93 20.23 -23.45
N TYR A 115 -5.75 19.46 -22.37
CA TYR A 115 -6.51 19.60 -21.12
C TYR A 115 -5.78 20.44 -20.04
N VAL A 116 -4.55 20.87 -20.30
CA VAL A 116 -3.80 21.76 -19.41
C VAL A 116 -4.11 23.22 -19.75
N SER A 117 -4.25 24.08 -18.73
CA SER A 117 -4.50 25.52 -18.94
C SER A 117 -3.44 26.15 -19.86
N LYS A 118 -3.85 27.12 -20.69
CA LYS A 118 -2.95 27.86 -21.59
C LYS A 118 -1.85 28.57 -20.79
N GLU A 119 -2.22 29.21 -19.68
CA GLU A 119 -1.28 29.92 -18.80
C GLU A 119 -0.15 29.01 -18.33
N LEU A 120 -0.45 27.78 -17.91
CA LEU A 120 0.57 26.84 -17.44
C LEU A 120 1.47 26.33 -18.57
N ARG A 121 0.93 26.21 -19.79
CA ARG A 121 1.72 25.86 -20.98
C ARG A 121 2.68 26.99 -21.32
N ASP A 122 2.20 28.23 -21.27
CA ASP A 122 3.00 29.41 -21.57
C ASP A 122 4.16 29.53 -20.57
N ILE A 123 3.95 29.26 -19.27
CA ILE A 123 5.04 29.29 -18.27
C ILE A 123 6.12 28.22 -18.55
N VAL A 124 5.75 27.07 -19.11
CA VAL A 124 6.71 26.00 -19.44
C VAL A 124 7.55 26.36 -20.66
N HIS A 125 6.92 26.91 -21.70
CA HIS A 125 7.61 27.26 -22.94
C HIS A 125 8.33 28.61 -22.88
N ASP A 126 7.76 29.58 -22.18
CA ASP A 126 8.35 30.90 -21.98
C ASP A 126 9.30 30.91 -20.78
N LYS A 127 10.58 31.10 -21.09
CA LYS A 127 11.67 31.16 -20.10
C LYS A 127 11.79 32.55 -19.45
N GLU A 128 11.09 33.55 -19.98
CA GLU A 128 11.11 34.92 -19.47
C GLU A 128 10.11 35.14 -18.33
N LEU A 129 9.12 34.27 -18.18
CA LEU A 129 8.08 34.43 -17.18
C LEU A 129 8.59 34.13 -15.76
N GLU A 130 8.23 34.97 -14.80
CA GLU A 130 8.78 34.95 -13.42
C GLU A 130 8.48 33.64 -12.66
N SER A 131 7.36 32.98 -12.99
CA SER A 131 6.98 31.68 -12.42
C SER A 131 7.72 30.50 -13.06
N ASN A 132 8.51 30.73 -14.12
CA ASN A 132 9.31 29.68 -14.74
C ASN A 132 10.39 29.21 -13.75
N PRO A 133 10.56 27.89 -13.55
CA PRO A 133 11.49 27.37 -12.57
C PRO A 133 12.96 27.74 -12.73
N LEU A 134 13.41 28.03 -13.96
CA LEU A 134 14.78 28.51 -14.20
C LEU A 134 14.90 30.00 -13.88
N ARG A 135 13.93 30.81 -14.31
CA ARG A 135 13.91 32.25 -14.10
C ARG A 135 13.79 32.59 -12.61
N PHE A 136 12.83 31.97 -11.93
CA PHE A 136 12.63 32.11 -10.49
C PHE A 136 13.92 31.82 -9.70
N PHE A 137 14.66 30.77 -10.10
CA PHE A 137 15.91 30.42 -9.43
C PHE A 137 17.00 31.48 -9.65
N LYS A 138 17.17 31.98 -10.88
CA LYS A 138 18.15 33.03 -11.19
C LYS A 138 17.85 34.32 -10.44
N ASP A 139 16.58 34.73 -10.41
CA ASP A 139 16.17 36.02 -9.87
C ASP A 139 16.16 36.04 -8.32
N HIS A 140 15.70 34.96 -7.68
CA HIS A 140 15.44 34.95 -6.23
C HIS A 140 16.34 34.01 -5.40
N LEU A 141 17.02 33.03 -6.01
CA LEU A 141 17.77 32.00 -5.27
C LEU A 141 19.26 31.96 -5.58
N GLN A 142 19.69 32.38 -6.78
CA GLN A 142 21.10 32.30 -7.19
C GLN A 142 22.00 33.24 -6.38
N ASN A 143 21.52 34.46 -6.11
CA ASN A 143 22.29 35.50 -5.43
C ASN A 143 22.09 35.51 -3.91
N ASP A 144 20.96 34.96 -3.41
CA ASP A 144 20.63 34.94 -1.98
C ASP A 144 20.88 33.55 -1.36
N LYS A 145 22.06 33.39 -0.76
CA LYS A 145 22.48 32.14 -0.11
C LYS A 145 21.56 31.75 1.05
N ALA A 146 21.04 32.71 1.81
CA ALA A 146 20.17 32.45 2.95
C ALA A 146 18.81 31.92 2.47
N MET A 147 18.25 32.56 1.43
CA MET A 147 17.02 32.12 0.79
C MET A 147 17.16 30.73 0.16
N ASN A 148 18.25 30.49 -0.56
CA ASN A 148 18.51 29.19 -1.17
C ASN A 148 18.65 28.08 -0.13
N LYS A 149 19.35 28.34 0.99
CA LYS A 149 19.48 27.38 2.10
C LYS A 149 18.11 27.07 2.73
N PHE A 150 17.27 28.08 2.96
CA PHE A 150 15.91 27.90 3.47
C PHE A 150 15.05 27.07 2.52
N VAL A 151 14.93 27.49 1.26
CA VAL A 151 14.13 26.79 0.24
C VAL A 151 14.62 25.36 0.06
N SER A 152 15.93 25.16 -0.06
CA SER A 152 16.51 23.81 -0.16
C SER A 152 16.21 22.97 1.09
N GLY A 153 16.28 23.55 2.28
CA GLY A 153 15.90 22.87 3.53
C GLY A 153 14.44 22.44 3.55
N VAL A 154 13.52 23.34 3.20
CA VAL A 154 12.07 23.07 3.17
C VAL A 154 11.73 21.95 2.17
N PHE A 155 12.21 22.06 0.94
CA PHE A 155 11.93 21.05 -0.10
C PHE A 155 12.69 19.75 0.10
N ASN A 156 13.75 19.74 0.91
CA ASN A 156 14.45 18.52 1.29
C ASN A 156 13.84 17.81 2.51
N SER A 157 12.92 18.46 3.22
CA SER A 157 12.20 17.86 4.35
C SER A 157 11.41 16.61 3.91
N LYS A 158 11.34 15.61 4.79
CA LYS A 158 10.63 14.35 4.49
C LYS A 158 9.16 14.60 4.12
N ASN A 159 8.50 15.51 4.84
CA ASN A 159 7.09 15.85 4.62
C ASN A 159 6.86 16.48 3.24
N VAL A 160 7.70 17.44 2.83
CA VAL A 160 7.54 18.08 1.51
C VAL A 160 7.90 17.10 0.40
N LYS A 161 8.90 16.23 0.58
CA LYS A 161 9.23 15.17 -0.38
C LYS A 161 8.07 14.21 -0.62
N THR A 162 7.43 13.70 0.44
CA THR A 162 6.27 12.80 0.29
C THR A 162 5.10 13.51 -0.37
N MET A 163 4.82 14.77 -0.03
CA MET A 163 3.79 15.55 -0.71
C MET A 163 4.10 15.78 -2.19
N MET A 164 5.36 16.06 -2.57
CA MET A 164 5.75 16.21 -3.97
C MET A 164 5.57 14.90 -4.75
N GLN A 165 5.94 13.76 -4.16
CA GLN A 165 5.71 12.43 -4.75
C GLN A 165 4.22 12.11 -4.92
N ASP A 166 3.39 12.52 -3.96
CA ASP A 166 1.94 12.37 -4.06
C ASP A 166 1.35 13.25 -5.17
N ILE A 167 1.84 14.49 -5.32
CA ILE A 167 1.44 15.40 -6.40
C ILE A 167 1.86 14.84 -7.76
N GLU A 168 3.10 14.36 -7.88
CA GLU A 168 3.60 13.69 -9.09
C GLU A 168 2.72 12.50 -9.46
N TRP A 169 2.39 11.65 -8.48
CA TRP A 169 1.49 10.52 -8.68
C TRP A 169 0.10 10.96 -9.15
N LEU A 170 -0.47 12.02 -8.57
CA LEU A 170 -1.75 12.56 -9.00
C LEU A 170 -1.72 13.02 -10.47
N PHE A 171 -0.63 13.65 -10.92
CA PHE A 171 -0.49 14.03 -12.32
C PHE A 171 -0.29 12.84 -13.25
N LYS A 172 0.50 11.82 -12.84
CA LYS A 172 0.61 10.55 -13.58
C LYS A 172 -0.76 9.88 -13.73
N GLN A 173 -1.57 9.91 -12.67
CA GLN A 173 -2.94 9.41 -12.71
C GLN A 173 -3.84 10.21 -13.66
N ILE A 174 -3.61 11.50 -13.88
CA ILE A 174 -4.39 12.32 -14.84
C ILE A 174 -3.93 12.07 -16.29
N LYS A 175 -2.61 11.97 -16.53
CA LYS A 175 -2.03 11.65 -17.85
C LYS A 175 -2.71 10.42 -18.45
N GLY A 176 -2.84 9.37 -17.62
CA GLY A 176 -3.32 8.06 -18.04
C GLY A 176 -2.17 7.08 -18.23
N ASN A 177 -2.50 5.83 -18.56
CA ASN A 177 -1.53 4.77 -18.91
C ASN A 177 -0.47 4.48 -17.85
N VAL A 178 -0.85 4.57 -16.57
CA VAL A 178 0.05 4.26 -15.46
C VAL A 178 0.52 2.81 -15.57
N SER A 179 1.82 2.64 -15.87
CA SER A 179 2.43 1.35 -16.15
C SER A 179 2.40 0.43 -14.92
N LYS A 180 2.48 -0.89 -15.13
CA LYS A 180 2.68 -1.85 -14.04
C LYS A 180 3.91 -1.48 -13.19
N LYS A 181 4.97 -0.98 -13.85
CA LYS A 181 6.20 -0.50 -13.19
C LYS A 181 5.95 0.69 -12.28
N ASP A 182 5.24 1.72 -12.74
CA ASP A 182 4.87 2.90 -11.92
C ASP A 182 4.03 2.51 -10.69
N ARG A 183 3.11 1.54 -10.85
CA ARG A 183 2.31 1.02 -9.73
C ARG A 183 3.16 0.28 -8.71
N LEU A 184 4.12 -0.52 -9.17
CA LEU A 184 5.07 -1.22 -8.32
C LEU A 184 5.99 -0.25 -7.56
N GLU A 185 6.50 0.77 -8.23
CA GLU A 185 7.32 1.83 -7.60
C GLU A 185 6.53 2.56 -6.53
N ARG A 186 5.28 2.93 -6.81
CA ARG A 186 4.41 3.55 -5.82
C ARG A 186 4.18 2.63 -4.62
N ARG A 187 3.94 1.34 -4.85
CA ARG A 187 3.79 0.33 -3.79
C ARG A 187 5.04 0.21 -2.92
N LYS A 188 6.23 0.20 -3.52
CA LYS A 188 7.51 0.20 -2.80
C LYS A 188 7.66 1.46 -1.94
N LEU A 189 7.23 2.61 -2.43
CA LEU A 189 7.31 3.90 -1.73
C LEU A 189 6.30 4.04 -0.59
N THR A 190 5.05 3.60 -0.77
CA THR A 190 3.99 3.74 0.24
C THR A 190 3.99 2.60 1.26
N GLY A 191 4.67 1.48 0.98
CA GLY A 191 4.59 0.27 1.79
C GLY A 191 3.20 -0.36 1.83
N GLU A 192 2.30 0.09 0.93
CA GLU A 192 0.93 -0.37 0.86
C GLU A 192 0.90 -1.72 0.14
N VAL A 193 0.86 -2.80 0.92
CA VAL A 193 0.48 -4.11 0.42
C VAL A 193 -1.00 -3.99 0.05
N ASP A 194 -1.30 -3.80 -1.24
CA ASP A 194 -2.68 -3.87 -1.72
C ASP A 194 -3.14 -5.30 -1.41
N SER A 195 -3.88 -5.49 -0.32
CA SER A 195 -4.35 -6.79 0.19
C SER A 195 -5.41 -7.42 -0.72
N ASP A 196 -5.57 -6.91 -1.94
CA ASP A 196 -6.57 -7.28 -2.94
C ASP A 196 -5.90 -7.53 -4.30
N ASP A 197 -4.70 -8.11 -4.30
CA ASP A 197 -4.22 -8.89 -5.44
C ASP A 197 -4.95 -10.24 -5.42
N ASP A 198 -6.23 -10.21 -5.82
CA ASP A 198 -6.94 -11.41 -6.25
C ASP A 198 -6.23 -11.87 -7.53
N SER A 199 -5.32 -12.82 -7.32
CA SER A 199 -4.67 -13.63 -8.32
C SER A 199 -5.73 -14.33 -9.16
N ASP A 200 -6.20 -13.70 -10.23
CA ASP A 200 -6.79 -14.42 -11.36
C ASP A 200 -5.66 -14.75 -12.34
N ASP A 201 -5.37 -16.06 -12.38
CA ASP A 201 -4.54 -16.81 -13.30
C ASP A 201 -4.79 -16.45 -14.76
N ASP A 202 -3.74 -15.99 -15.45
CA ASP A 202 -3.50 -16.29 -16.89
C ASP A 202 -2.11 -15.82 -17.39
N ASP A 203 -1.23 -15.31 -16.52
CA ASP A 203 0.13 -14.91 -16.94
C ASP A 203 1.17 -15.05 -15.80
N LYS A 204 1.30 -16.26 -15.24
CA LYS A 204 2.33 -16.61 -14.25
C LYS A 204 3.54 -17.34 -14.85
N GLY A 205 3.68 -17.36 -16.18
CA GLY A 205 4.79 -18.03 -16.87
C GLY A 205 6.05 -17.17 -17.05
N SER A 206 5.97 -15.85 -16.87
CA SER A 206 7.06 -14.94 -17.23
C SER A 206 7.95 -14.51 -16.06
N GLU A 207 7.47 -14.51 -14.81
CA GLU A 207 8.22 -13.91 -13.69
C GLU A 207 9.22 -14.87 -13.02
N TYR A 208 9.08 -16.19 -13.23
CA TYR A 208 10.05 -17.19 -12.73
C TYR A 208 11.08 -17.63 -13.77
N SER A 209 10.80 -17.46 -15.06
CA SER A 209 11.72 -17.88 -16.13
C SER A 209 12.99 -17.03 -16.19
N GLU A 210 12.92 -15.74 -15.85
CA GLU A 210 14.09 -14.84 -15.84
C GLU A 210 15.04 -15.06 -14.65
N LEU A 211 14.58 -15.72 -13.57
CA LEU A 211 15.43 -16.11 -12.43
C LEU A 211 15.99 -17.53 -12.58
N ASN A 212 15.36 -18.37 -13.39
CA ASN A 212 15.81 -19.73 -13.65
C ASN A 212 17.00 -19.79 -14.62
N ASP A 213 17.17 -18.79 -15.48
CA ASP A 213 18.27 -18.71 -16.46
C ASP A 213 19.60 -18.22 -15.85
N MET A 214 19.58 -17.82 -14.57
CA MET A 214 20.77 -17.40 -13.82
C MET A 214 21.27 -18.48 -12.84
N LEU A 215 20.51 -19.57 -12.69
CA LEU A 215 20.90 -20.74 -11.92
C LEU A 215 21.43 -21.79 -12.89
N ALA A 216 22.75 -21.85 -13.04
CA ALA A 216 23.43 -22.90 -13.78
C ALA A 216 22.94 -24.27 -13.29
N GLY A 217 22.27 -25.01 -14.17
CA GLY A 217 21.79 -26.34 -13.90
C GLY A 217 22.94 -27.33 -13.72
N THR A 218 22.97 -27.97 -12.55
CA THR A 218 23.50 -29.32 -12.39
C THR A 218 22.30 -30.22 -12.15
N ASP A 219 21.71 -30.64 -13.26
CA ASP A 219 20.75 -31.73 -13.37
C ASP A 219 21.57 -32.99 -13.60
N ASP A 220 21.81 -33.78 -12.54
CA ASP A 220 22.28 -35.16 -12.66
C ASP A 220 21.85 -35.93 -11.40
N GLU A 221 20.76 -36.67 -11.63
CA GLU A 221 20.39 -38.01 -11.18
C GLU A 221 20.63 -38.48 -9.73
N ASP A 222 19.58 -39.12 -9.22
CA ASP A 222 19.49 -39.90 -7.98
C ASP A 222 20.63 -40.93 -7.84
N GLU A 223 21.51 -40.76 -6.85
CA GLU A 223 22.27 -41.86 -6.26
C GLU A 223 22.25 -41.79 -4.73
N ASP A 224 21.70 -42.83 -4.11
CA ASP A 224 21.72 -43.10 -2.68
C ASP A 224 23.17 -43.10 -2.15
N ALA A 225 23.57 -42.01 -1.49
CA ALA A 225 24.87 -41.94 -0.81
C ALA A 225 24.87 -42.88 0.41
N VAL A 226 25.41 -44.08 0.21
CA VAL A 226 25.71 -45.03 1.29
C VAL A 226 26.84 -44.46 2.14
N LEU A 227 26.51 -43.97 3.34
CA LEU A 227 27.50 -43.54 4.32
C LEU A 227 28.22 -44.77 4.88
N ASP A 228 29.53 -44.90 4.62
CA ASP A 228 30.39 -45.94 5.20
C ASP A 228 30.49 -45.76 6.73
N PRO A 229 29.99 -46.73 7.55
CA PRO A 229 30.07 -46.65 9.00
C PRO A 229 31.48 -46.77 9.58
N SER A 230 32.49 -47.03 8.75
CA SER A 230 33.88 -47.25 9.19
C SER A 230 34.70 -45.96 9.32
N ILE A 231 34.16 -44.82 8.90
CA ILE A 231 34.86 -43.54 8.91
C ILE A 231 34.37 -42.70 10.09
N ASN A 232 35.24 -42.48 11.08
CA ASN A 232 34.97 -41.58 12.21
C ASN A 232 35.23 -40.12 11.78
N TYR A 233 34.19 -39.46 11.28
CA TYR A 233 34.23 -38.07 10.80
C TYR A 233 34.54 -37.02 11.87
N ALA A 234 34.66 -37.40 13.15
CA ALA A 234 35.04 -36.49 14.23
C ALA A 234 36.56 -36.28 14.36
N GLU A 235 37.39 -37.08 13.68
CA GLU A 235 38.85 -37.05 13.82
C GLU A 235 39.58 -36.40 12.64
N VAL A 236 38.87 -36.05 11.55
CA VAL A 236 39.46 -35.60 10.27
C VAL A 236 39.40 -34.07 10.06
N THR A 237 38.83 -33.31 10.99
CA THR A 237 38.62 -31.85 10.82
C THR A 237 39.55 -30.95 11.62
N ASP A 238 40.63 -31.47 12.21
CA ASP A 238 41.55 -30.65 13.02
C ASP A 238 43.02 -30.90 12.64
N ASP A 239 43.39 -30.56 11.41
CA ASP A 239 44.80 -30.29 11.07
C ASP A 239 44.88 -29.30 9.91
N GLU A 240 45.34 -28.09 10.24
CA GLU A 240 45.74 -27.06 9.27
C GLU A 240 47.11 -27.39 8.64
N GLN A 241 47.33 -26.77 7.48
CA GLN A 241 48.60 -26.31 6.88
C GLN A 241 49.24 -27.07 5.69
N SER A 242 49.48 -26.23 4.68
CA SER A 242 50.66 -26.14 3.80
C SER A 242 50.56 -26.68 2.36
N ASN A 243 50.12 -25.77 1.47
CA ASN A 243 50.87 -25.20 0.34
C ASN A 243 51.88 -26.10 -0.43
N VAL A 244 51.68 -26.32 -1.74
CA VAL A 244 52.73 -26.25 -2.80
C VAL A 244 52.17 -26.14 -4.24
N SER A 245 52.26 -24.92 -4.77
CA SER A 245 52.67 -24.41 -6.11
C SER A 245 52.86 -25.31 -7.36
N SER A 246 52.42 -24.78 -8.53
CA SER A 246 53.20 -24.50 -9.78
C SER A 246 52.24 -24.45 -10.99
N ASN A 247 52.32 -23.64 -12.05
CA ASN A 247 53.17 -22.57 -12.64
C ASN A 247 52.34 -22.08 -13.88
N ASP A 248 52.29 -20.84 -14.38
CA ASP A 248 53.29 -20.22 -15.27
C ASP A 248 52.86 -18.81 -15.81
N SER A 249 53.79 -17.86 -15.65
CA SER A 249 54.31 -16.80 -16.55
C SER A 249 53.63 -15.47 -16.98
N SER A 250 54.51 -14.45 -16.85
CA SER A 250 54.69 -13.12 -17.49
C SER A 250 53.95 -11.91 -16.90
N GLY A 251 54.56 -10.77 -16.50
CA GLY A 251 55.93 -10.22 -16.45
C GLY A 251 55.81 -8.69 -16.20
N ASP A 252 56.26 -8.18 -15.04
CA ASP A 252 57.41 -7.29 -14.76
C ASP A 252 57.05 -5.89 -14.18
N GLU A 253 57.71 -5.56 -13.05
CA GLU A 253 58.21 -4.28 -12.49
C GLU A 253 57.25 -3.07 -12.23
N ASP A 254 57.28 -2.28 -11.15
CA ASP A 254 57.97 -2.25 -9.84
C ASP A 254 57.29 -1.15 -8.96
N GLU A 255 57.61 -1.16 -7.66
CA GLU A 255 57.51 -0.12 -6.61
C GLU A 255 56.20 0.09 -5.77
N SER A 256 56.21 -0.54 -4.59
CA SER A 256 56.21 0.10 -3.26
C SER A 256 55.07 1.09 -2.88
N SER A 257 54.13 0.62 -2.05
CA SER A 257 53.96 1.08 -0.63
C SER A 257 52.65 0.52 -0.04
N ASP A 258 52.78 -0.47 0.85
CA ASP A 258 51.72 -1.02 1.71
C ASP A 258 51.52 -0.14 2.95
N GLU A 259 50.35 0.51 3.09
CA GLU A 259 49.91 1.10 4.36
C GLU A 259 48.42 1.49 4.32
N PHE A 260 47.47 0.55 4.23
CA PHE A 260 46.04 0.90 4.40
C PHE A 260 45.07 -0.23 4.78
N PHE A 261 45.45 -1.16 5.66
CA PHE A 261 44.44 -2.01 6.31
C PHE A 261 44.80 -2.25 7.79
N GLU A 262 44.47 -1.26 8.62
CA GLU A 262 44.41 -1.43 10.08
C GLU A 262 42.94 -1.33 10.53
N GLU A 263 42.39 -2.48 10.88
CA GLU A 263 41.01 -2.70 11.30
C GLU A 263 40.84 -2.29 12.77
N ASN A 264 40.01 -1.26 13.02
CA ASN A 264 39.72 -0.74 14.35
C ASN A 264 38.61 -1.57 15.05
N GLU A 265 38.99 -2.47 15.96
CA GLU A 265 38.06 -3.04 16.94
C GLU A 265 37.86 -2.09 18.16
N PRO A 266 36.61 -1.78 18.57
CA PRO A 266 36.37 -0.93 19.74
C PRO A 266 36.58 -1.68 21.07
N LYS A 267 37.60 -1.24 21.83
CA LYS A 267 37.89 -1.68 23.20
C LYS A 267 36.72 -1.37 24.15
N ARG A 268 36.24 -2.38 24.89
CA ARG A 268 35.23 -2.25 25.96
C ARG A 268 35.84 -1.54 27.20
N PRO A 269 35.14 -0.58 27.84
CA PRO A 269 35.64 0.05 29.07
C PRO A 269 35.55 -0.94 30.24
N LYS A 270 36.68 -1.13 30.94
CA LYS A 270 36.76 -1.88 32.20
C LYS A 270 36.20 -1.00 33.32
N HIS A 271 35.06 -1.38 33.90
CA HIS A 271 34.53 -0.75 35.09
C HIS A 271 35.26 -1.26 36.34
N ALA A 272 35.79 -0.36 37.16
CA ALA A 272 36.32 -0.68 38.48
C ALA A 272 35.14 -0.76 39.48
N LEU A 273 34.83 -1.97 39.95
CA LEU A 273 33.85 -2.14 41.02
C LEU A 273 34.53 -1.79 42.36
N PRO A 274 33.88 -1.03 43.26
CA PRO A 274 34.41 -0.79 44.59
C PRO A 274 34.47 -2.12 45.37
N ALA A 275 35.60 -2.36 46.04
CA ALA A 275 35.81 -3.54 46.87
C ALA A 275 34.78 -3.57 48.01
N LEU A 276 34.16 -4.74 48.20
CA LEU A 276 33.20 -5.01 49.27
C LEU A 276 33.92 -4.90 50.62
N THR A 277 33.75 -3.79 51.33
CA THR A 277 34.24 -3.65 52.70
C THR A 277 33.34 -4.47 53.62
N ASN A 278 33.87 -5.57 54.15
CA ASN A 278 33.23 -6.39 55.16
C ASN A 278 33.10 -5.61 56.48
N GLY A 279 32.02 -4.86 56.63
CA GLY A 279 31.61 -4.20 57.87
C GLY A 279 30.55 -5.02 58.60
N TYR A 280 30.95 -5.59 59.73
CA TYR A 280 30.11 -6.28 60.70
C TYR A 280 29.23 -5.24 61.45
N TYR A 281 27.92 -5.21 61.20
CA TYR A 281 26.99 -4.36 61.96
C TYR A 281 26.55 -5.10 63.22
N SER A 282 27.30 -4.90 64.30
CA SER A 282 26.88 -5.28 65.65
C SER A 282 25.74 -4.36 66.08
N GLY A 283 24.58 -4.93 66.40
CA GLY A 283 23.49 -4.18 67.00
C GLY A 283 23.88 -3.58 68.35
N GLY A 284 23.65 -2.28 68.51
CA GLY A 284 23.73 -1.59 69.80
C GLY A 284 23.95 -0.09 69.67
N SER A 285 22.99 0.68 70.20
CA SER A 285 23.00 2.13 70.45
C SER A 285 22.51 3.04 69.32
N ASP A 286 21.23 3.40 69.45
CA ASP A 286 20.72 4.76 69.67
C ASP A 286 21.63 5.96 69.31
N ASP A 287 20.96 6.99 68.78
CA ASP A 287 21.37 8.37 68.50
C ASP A 287 21.81 8.73 67.06
N GLU A 288 20.80 9.24 66.35
CA GLU A 288 20.75 10.42 65.47
C GLU A 288 21.63 10.58 64.21
N GLU A 289 20.92 11.03 63.18
CA GLU A 289 21.39 11.87 62.05
C GLU A 289 21.95 11.19 60.80
N ASP A 290 21.06 10.63 59.98
CA ASP A 290 21.34 10.35 58.56
C ASP A 290 20.25 10.95 57.66
N ASN A 291 20.34 12.26 57.44
CA ASN A 291 19.66 12.96 56.36
C ASN A 291 20.54 12.89 55.10
N VAL A 292 20.55 11.71 54.45
CA VAL A 292 21.27 11.51 53.19
C VAL A 292 20.24 11.44 52.05
N ASP A 293 20.18 12.52 51.27
CA ASP A 293 19.38 12.72 50.04
C ASP A 293 19.68 11.71 48.88
N ASN A 294 20.24 10.53 49.16
CA ASN A 294 20.56 9.52 48.14
C ASN A 294 19.36 8.64 47.74
N ASP A 295 18.25 8.73 48.46
CA ASP A 295 17.12 7.80 48.31
C ASP A 295 16.13 8.23 47.20
N ASN A 296 16.12 9.52 46.83
CA ASN A 296 15.21 10.04 45.78
C ASN A 296 15.59 9.54 44.38
N VAL A 297 16.89 9.47 44.03
CA VAL A 297 17.34 9.01 42.70
C VAL A 297 17.07 7.51 42.51
N VAL A 298 17.26 6.71 43.56
CA VAL A 298 16.96 5.27 43.54
C VAL A 298 15.45 5.02 43.49
N LYS A 299 14.65 5.80 44.23
CA LYS A 299 13.18 5.73 44.17
C LYS A 299 12.63 6.18 42.82
N GLU A 300 13.16 7.23 42.20
CA GLU A 300 12.72 7.67 40.86
C GLU A 300 13.03 6.64 39.77
N LEU A 301 14.17 5.94 39.85
CA LEU A 301 14.52 4.86 38.92
C LEU A 301 13.72 3.57 39.13
N THR A 302 13.35 3.26 40.37
CA THR A 302 12.67 2.00 40.73
C THR A 302 11.13 2.10 40.73
N THR A 303 10.55 3.29 40.82
CA THR A 303 9.09 3.50 40.87
C THR A 303 8.42 3.61 39.50
N GLN A 304 9.18 3.81 38.41
CA GLN A 304 8.60 3.81 37.06
C GLN A 304 8.25 2.39 36.61
N ARG A 305 7.06 1.93 37.02
CA ARG A 305 6.49 0.64 36.65
C ARG A 305 6.30 0.59 35.13
N LYS A 306 7.21 -0.08 34.42
CA LYS A 306 7.10 -0.27 32.96
C LYS A 306 5.78 -0.98 32.64
N ASN A 307 4.95 -0.33 31.85
CA ASN A 307 3.70 -0.93 31.36
C ASN A 307 4.01 -2.28 30.71
N ARG A 308 3.37 -3.34 31.22
CA ARG A 308 3.49 -4.68 30.64
C ARG A 308 3.05 -4.60 29.19
N ARG A 309 3.94 -5.02 28.28
CA ARG A 309 3.65 -5.03 26.84
C ARG A 309 2.35 -5.79 26.57
N GLY A 310 1.45 -5.17 25.80
CA GLY A 310 0.11 -5.71 25.51
C GLY A 310 0.15 -7.06 24.77
N GLN A 311 -0.98 -7.78 24.77
CA GLN A 311 -1.08 -9.14 24.25
C GLN A 311 -0.60 -9.28 22.79
N ARG A 312 -0.97 -8.34 21.91
CA ARG A 312 -0.54 -8.33 20.50
C ARG A 312 0.98 -8.24 20.36
N ALA A 313 1.61 -7.42 21.18
CA ALA A 313 3.06 -7.26 21.15
C ALA A 313 3.78 -8.45 21.80
N ARG A 314 3.17 -9.15 22.76
CA ARG A 314 3.67 -10.45 23.26
C ARG A 314 3.57 -11.53 22.19
N GLN A 315 2.44 -11.61 21.48
CA GLN A 315 2.26 -12.51 20.33
C GLN A 315 3.28 -12.22 19.22
N LYS A 316 3.54 -10.94 18.91
CA LYS A 316 4.57 -10.57 17.93
C LYS A 316 5.97 -11.02 18.33
N ILE A 317 6.36 -10.87 19.59
CA ILE A 317 7.64 -11.40 20.09
C ILE A 317 7.66 -12.93 19.98
N TRP A 318 6.57 -13.61 20.34
CA TRP A 318 6.49 -15.06 20.24
C TRP A 318 6.55 -15.57 18.80
N ALA A 319 5.90 -14.88 17.86
CA ALA A 319 6.01 -15.16 16.44
C ALA A 319 7.44 -14.90 15.94
N GLN A 320 8.12 -13.86 16.42
CA GLN A 320 9.53 -13.64 16.10
C GLN A 320 10.47 -14.70 16.69
N LYS A 321 10.19 -15.20 17.91
CA LYS A 321 11.02 -16.20 18.59
C LYS A 321 10.82 -17.62 18.05
N TYR A 322 9.59 -18.00 17.76
CA TYR A 322 9.24 -19.38 17.41
C TYR A 322 8.76 -19.52 15.97
N GLY A 323 8.59 -18.43 15.24
CA GLY A 323 8.16 -18.43 13.84
C GLY A 323 6.86 -19.20 13.65
N LYS A 324 6.91 -20.17 12.74
CA LYS A 324 5.82 -21.11 12.41
C LYS A 324 5.43 -22.00 13.59
N ASN A 325 6.29 -22.15 14.59
CA ASN A 325 6.05 -22.96 15.77
C ASN A 325 5.36 -22.22 16.92
N ALA A 326 5.11 -20.92 16.79
CA ALA A 326 4.38 -20.16 17.81
C ALA A 326 2.96 -20.74 18.01
N ILE A 327 2.55 -20.93 19.27
CA ILE A 327 1.28 -21.59 19.62
C ILE A 327 0.07 -20.92 18.93
N HIS A 328 -0.01 -19.58 18.97
CA HIS A 328 -1.10 -18.84 18.32
C HIS A 328 -1.10 -18.97 16.78
N VAL A 329 0.08 -19.11 16.15
CA VAL A 329 0.20 -19.31 14.70
C VAL A 329 -0.25 -20.72 14.33
N LYS A 330 0.14 -21.72 15.11
CA LYS A 330 -0.30 -23.11 14.95
C LYS A 330 -1.82 -23.25 15.10
N GLU A 331 -2.38 -22.58 16.10
CA GLU A 331 -3.82 -22.59 16.35
C GLU A 331 -4.61 -21.93 15.22
N GLN A 332 -4.16 -20.77 14.73
CA GLN A 332 -4.75 -20.11 13.56
C GLN A 332 -4.69 -20.99 12.31
N LYS A 333 -3.56 -21.67 12.08
CA LYS A 333 -3.41 -22.57 10.94
C LYS A 333 -4.38 -23.76 11.03
N LYS A 334 -4.50 -24.37 12.21
CA LYS A 334 -5.44 -25.47 12.46
C LYS A 334 -6.90 -25.04 12.25
N GLN A 335 -7.27 -23.84 12.71
CA GLN A 335 -8.60 -23.29 12.49
C GLN A 335 -8.88 -23.10 10.99
N TYR A 336 -7.95 -22.51 10.25
CA TYR A 336 -8.07 -22.33 8.80
C TYR A 336 -8.18 -23.67 8.05
N GLU A 337 -7.38 -24.67 8.41
CA GLU A 337 -7.45 -26.02 7.84
C GLU A 337 -8.80 -26.68 8.13
N SER A 338 -9.32 -26.54 9.35
CA SER A 338 -10.63 -27.08 9.71
C SER A 338 -11.79 -26.39 8.98
N GLU A 339 -11.73 -25.07 8.80
CA GLU A 339 -12.73 -24.31 8.04
C GLU A 339 -12.69 -24.70 6.56
N ARG A 340 -11.49 -24.86 6.00
CA ARG A 340 -11.31 -25.32 4.62
C ARG A 340 -11.89 -26.72 4.40
N ALA A 341 -11.65 -27.65 5.33
CA ALA A 341 -12.21 -29.00 5.26
C ALA A 341 -13.74 -28.99 5.35
N GLN A 342 -14.33 -28.17 6.24
CA GLN A 342 -15.78 -28.04 6.34
C GLN A 342 -16.40 -27.48 5.05
N ARG A 343 -15.78 -26.45 4.45
CA ARG A 343 -16.23 -25.86 3.18
C ARG A 343 -16.18 -26.88 2.03
N GLN A 344 -15.17 -27.76 2.03
CA GLN A 344 -15.03 -28.81 1.04
C GLN A 344 -16.12 -29.89 1.20
N LEU A 345 -16.39 -30.34 2.43
CA LEU A 345 -17.48 -31.28 2.70
C LEU A 345 -18.85 -30.72 2.30
N GLU A 346 -19.12 -29.44 2.59
CA GLU A 346 -20.37 -28.78 2.18
C GLU A 346 -20.50 -28.71 0.65
N TYR A 347 -19.38 -28.48 -0.06
CA TYR A 347 -19.35 -28.47 -1.51
C TYR A 347 -19.63 -29.86 -2.09
N GLU A 348 -19.01 -30.90 -1.54
CA GLU A 348 -19.22 -32.30 -1.93
C GLU A 348 -20.67 -32.74 -1.68
N GLU A 349 -21.25 -32.38 -0.54
CA GLU A 349 -22.65 -32.65 -0.23
C GLU A 349 -23.59 -31.96 -1.23
N ARG A 350 -23.29 -30.70 -1.57
CA ARG A 350 -24.05 -29.93 -2.57
C ARG A 350 -23.95 -30.55 -3.95
N CYS A 351 -22.78 -31.06 -4.34
CA CYS A 351 -22.60 -31.75 -5.61
C CYS A 351 -23.36 -33.08 -5.63
N ARG A 352 -23.22 -33.91 -4.59
CA ARG A 352 -23.97 -35.16 -4.44
C ARG A 352 -25.48 -34.95 -4.51
N LYS A 353 -25.99 -33.89 -3.88
CA LYS A 353 -27.42 -33.54 -3.93
C LYS A 353 -27.87 -33.11 -5.33
N ARG A 354 -27.03 -32.40 -6.09
CA ARG A 354 -27.32 -32.05 -7.50
C ARG A 354 -27.30 -33.28 -8.39
N GLU A 355 -26.35 -34.18 -8.18
CA GLU A 355 -26.23 -35.43 -8.94
C GLU A 355 -27.40 -36.37 -8.68
N LEU A 356 -27.79 -36.56 -7.41
CA LEU A 356 -28.99 -37.33 -7.06
C LEU A 356 -30.25 -36.71 -7.67
N LYS A 357 -30.38 -35.38 -7.63
CA LYS A 357 -31.51 -34.70 -8.27
C LYS A 357 -31.50 -34.87 -9.79
N ALA A 358 -30.33 -34.87 -10.41
CA ALA A 358 -30.18 -35.09 -11.85
C ALA A 358 -30.48 -36.55 -12.22
N GLN A 359 -30.07 -37.53 -11.42
CA GLN A 359 -30.39 -38.95 -11.61
C GLN A 359 -31.88 -39.21 -11.42
N LEU A 360 -32.48 -38.71 -10.35
CA LEU A 360 -33.93 -38.82 -10.11
C LEU A 360 -34.73 -38.15 -11.23
N SER A 361 -34.26 -37.00 -11.74
CA SER A 361 -34.87 -36.33 -12.88
C SER A 361 -34.71 -37.11 -14.19
N LYS A 362 -33.67 -37.95 -14.35
CA LYS A 362 -33.48 -38.83 -15.50
C LYS A 362 -34.34 -40.10 -15.38
N GLU A 363 -34.46 -40.65 -14.19
CA GLU A 363 -35.28 -41.83 -13.90
C GLU A 363 -36.79 -41.53 -13.90
N SER A 364 -37.18 -40.32 -13.46
CA SER A 364 -38.58 -39.83 -13.54
C SER A 364 -38.93 -39.17 -14.87
N ALA A 365 -38.03 -39.19 -15.87
CA ALA A 365 -38.29 -38.67 -17.21
C ALA A 365 -39.02 -39.67 -18.13
N THR A 366 -39.80 -40.59 -17.58
CA THR A 366 -40.78 -41.37 -18.33
C THR A 366 -42.02 -40.51 -18.60
N GLY A 367 -41.97 -39.79 -19.73
CA GLY A 367 -43.14 -39.34 -20.51
C GLY A 367 -43.82 -38.05 -20.06
N ALA A 368 -43.43 -36.91 -20.66
CA ALA A 368 -44.34 -35.82 -21.08
C ALA A 368 -43.61 -34.52 -21.49
N ASN A 369 -42.36 -34.29 -21.07
CA ASN A 369 -41.69 -32.97 -21.24
C ASN A 369 -40.48 -32.98 -22.20
N THR A 370 -40.41 -33.93 -23.13
CA THR A 370 -39.40 -33.96 -24.21
C THR A 370 -39.88 -33.33 -25.51
N VAL A 371 -40.87 -32.43 -25.44
CA VAL A 371 -41.30 -31.66 -26.62
C VAL A 371 -40.46 -30.39 -26.69
N ASP A 372 -39.63 -30.30 -27.73
CA ASP A 372 -38.86 -29.10 -28.05
C ASP A 372 -39.82 -27.91 -28.21
N VAL A 373 -39.58 -26.84 -27.45
CA VAL A 373 -40.39 -25.62 -27.52
C VAL A 373 -40.10 -24.94 -28.86
N GLY A 374 -40.93 -25.23 -29.85
CA GLY A 374 -40.90 -24.65 -31.18
C GLY A 374 -40.89 -23.11 -31.18
N THR A 375 -40.27 -22.58 -32.23
CA THR A 375 -40.00 -21.16 -32.48
C THR A 375 -41.15 -20.21 -32.18
N ARG A 376 -40.83 -19.15 -31.44
CA ARG A 376 -41.69 -18.03 -31.03
C ARG A 376 -42.30 -17.31 -32.25
N LYS A 377 -43.53 -17.68 -32.64
CA LYS A 377 -44.34 -16.89 -33.57
C LYS A 377 -44.97 -15.71 -32.83
N GLU A 378 -44.79 -14.53 -33.41
CA GLU A 378 -45.28 -13.24 -32.96
C GLU A 378 -46.79 -13.28 -32.66
N ARG A 379 -47.15 -13.03 -31.40
CA ARG A 379 -48.51 -12.66 -31.00
C ARG A 379 -48.49 -11.21 -30.51
N ARG A 380 -48.52 -10.30 -31.47
CA ARG A 380 -49.09 -8.96 -31.28
C ARG A 380 -50.52 -9.02 -31.82
N ALA A 381 -51.46 -8.38 -31.13
CA ALA A 381 -52.85 -8.12 -31.54
C ALA A 381 -53.96 -9.14 -31.18
N ALA A 382 -54.00 -9.69 -29.96
CA ALA A 382 -55.23 -10.33 -29.45
C ALA A 382 -55.45 -10.18 -27.92
N ALA A 383 -55.03 -9.06 -27.33
CA ALA A 383 -55.19 -8.76 -25.89
C ALA A 383 -56.11 -7.55 -25.63
N ALA A 384 -57.15 -7.40 -26.44
CA ALA A 384 -58.12 -6.31 -26.31
C ALA A 384 -59.55 -6.79 -26.63
N ALA A 385 -59.99 -7.90 -26.02
CA ALA A 385 -61.41 -8.27 -25.92
C ALA A 385 -61.56 -9.53 -25.06
N SER A 386 -61.76 -9.36 -23.76
CA SER A 386 -62.54 -10.27 -22.90
C SER A 386 -62.44 -9.80 -21.46
N GLY A 387 -63.33 -8.90 -21.07
CA GLY A 387 -63.64 -8.69 -19.66
C GLY A 387 -64.48 -9.86 -19.16
N SER A 388 -64.09 -10.45 -18.03
CA SER A 388 -64.99 -11.25 -17.22
C SER A 388 -64.63 -11.10 -15.74
N SER A 389 -65.63 -10.68 -14.98
CA SER A 389 -65.71 -10.49 -13.54
C SER A 389 -65.60 -11.80 -12.75
N VAL A 390 -64.80 -11.84 -11.67
CA VAL A 390 -64.93 -12.80 -10.56
C VAL A 390 -64.64 -12.09 -9.22
N ALA A 391 -65.46 -12.41 -8.22
CA ALA A 391 -65.59 -11.86 -6.86
C ALA A 391 -64.34 -12.01 -5.94
N PRO A 392 -64.29 -11.34 -4.76
CA PRO A 392 -63.08 -11.20 -3.97
C PRO A 392 -62.84 -12.43 -3.08
N SER A 393 -61.68 -13.06 -3.23
CA SER A 393 -61.17 -14.11 -2.33
C SER A 393 -60.12 -13.54 -1.37
N ALA A 394 -60.05 -14.13 -0.19
CA ALA A 394 -59.34 -13.77 1.05
C ALA A 394 -57.93 -13.15 0.93
N PRO A 395 -57.47 -12.38 1.93
CA PRO A 395 -56.14 -11.78 1.91
C PRO A 395 -55.03 -12.84 1.88
N PRO A 396 -53.89 -12.55 1.21
CA PRO A 396 -52.80 -13.49 1.06
C PRO A 396 -52.20 -13.85 2.43
N SER A 397 -52.10 -15.16 2.70
CA SER A 397 -51.29 -15.71 3.78
C SER A 397 -49.89 -15.08 3.75
N VAL A 398 -49.56 -14.36 4.82
CA VAL A 398 -48.25 -13.75 5.01
C VAL A 398 -47.23 -14.88 5.15
N HIS A 399 -46.23 -14.90 4.27
CA HIS A 399 -45.19 -15.92 4.31
C HIS A 399 -44.37 -15.79 5.63
N PRO A 400 -43.98 -16.90 6.30
CA PRO A 400 -43.35 -16.89 7.63
C PRO A 400 -42.07 -16.04 7.75
N SER A 401 -41.38 -15.81 6.62
CA SER A 401 -40.24 -14.90 6.56
C SER A 401 -40.60 -13.42 6.80
N TRP A 402 -41.84 -13.03 6.53
CA TRP A 402 -42.30 -11.65 6.70
C TRP A 402 -42.75 -11.38 8.14
N GLU A 403 -43.35 -12.37 8.80
CA GLU A 403 -43.65 -12.31 10.23
C GLU A 403 -42.37 -12.22 11.08
N ALA A 404 -41.34 -13.03 10.73
CA ALA A 404 -40.05 -12.98 11.38
C ALA A 404 -39.38 -11.59 11.27
N LYS A 405 -39.49 -10.94 10.11
CA LYS A 405 -38.94 -9.61 9.89
C LYS A 405 -39.67 -8.53 10.71
N LYS A 406 -41.01 -8.62 10.80
CA LYS A 406 -41.80 -7.73 11.66
C LYS A 406 -41.43 -7.89 13.14
N LEU A 407 -41.30 -9.13 13.61
CA LEU A 407 -40.93 -9.44 15.00
C LEU A 407 -39.53 -8.92 15.34
N ALA A 408 -38.57 -9.01 14.41
CA ALA A 408 -37.23 -8.48 14.61
C ALA A 408 -37.21 -6.95 14.72
N GLU A 409 -38.03 -6.27 13.91
CA GLU A 409 -38.15 -4.81 13.93
C GLU A 409 -38.81 -4.29 15.23
N GLU A 410 -39.82 -5.00 15.74
CA GLU A 410 -40.42 -4.70 17.05
C GLU A 410 -39.43 -4.90 18.20
N LYS A 411 -38.62 -5.97 18.17
CA LYS A 411 -37.58 -6.20 19.17
C LYS A 411 -36.51 -5.10 19.16
N GLN A 412 -36.14 -4.58 17.99
CA GLN A 412 -35.18 -3.48 17.89
C GLN A 412 -35.72 -2.15 18.41
N LYS A 413 -37.02 -1.88 18.23
CA LYS A 413 -37.66 -0.67 18.75
C LYS A 413 -37.77 -0.67 20.28
N ASN A 414 -37.82 -1.84 20.91
CA ASN A 414 -37.89 -1.99 22.37
C ASN A 414 -36.54 -1.95 23.10
N ILE A 415 -35.41 -1.90 22.39
CA ILE A 415 -34.09 -1.78 23.02
C ILE A 415 -33.79 -0.30 23.26
N LYS A 416 -33.93 0.15 24.51
CA LYS A 416 -33.49 1.49 24.94
C LYS A 416 -31.96 1.54 24.94
N PHE A 417 -31.40 2.58 24.33
CA PHE A 417 -29.96 2.78 24.21
C PHE A 417 -29.33 3.13 25.57
N GLU A 418 -28.54 2.20 26.15
CA GLU A 418 -27.83 2.37 27.43
C GLU A 418 -26.39 2.91 27.29
N GLY A 419 -26.09 3.62 26.19
CA GLY A 419 -24.78 4.21 25.98
C GLY A 419 -24.62 5.56 26.70
N LYS A 420 -23.62 5.67 27.59
CA LYS A 420 -23.21 6.95 28.19
C LYS A 420 -22.46 7.79 27.13
N LYS A 421 -23.01 8.96 26.75
CA LYS A 421 -22.33 9.92 25.87
C LYS A 421 -21.14 10.55 26.60
N ILE A 422 -19.94 10.40 26.04
CA ILE A 422 -18.74 11.14 26.45
C ILE A 422 -18.78 12.48 25.73
N LYS A 423 -18.76 13.58 26.48
CA LYS A 423 -18.49 14.92 25.96
C LYS A 423 -16.99 15.17 26.13
N PHE A 424 -16.35 15.69 25.09
CA PHE A 424 -14.99 16.23 25.19
C PHE A 424 -15.15 17.74 25.34
N ASP A 425 -14.63 18.30 26.43
CA ASP A 425 -14.50 19.75 26.61
C ASP A 425 -13.28 20.21 25.77
N ASP A 426 -13.44 21.36 25.09
CA ASP A 426 -12.56 21.91 24.05
C ASP A 426 -11.09 22.14 24.47
#